data_AF-A0A7J0CJD2-F1
#
_entry.id   AF-A0A7J0CJD2-F1
#
_cell.length_a   1.000
_cell.length_b   1.000
_cell.length_c   1.000
_cell.angle_alpha   90.00
_cell.angle_beta   90.00
_cell.angle_gamma   90.00
#
_symmetry.space_group_name_H-M   'P 1'
#
loop_
_entity.id
_entity.type
_entity.pdbx_description
1 polymer ?
#
loop_
_entity_poly.entity_id
_entity_poly.type
_entity_poly.pdbx_seq_one_letter_code
_entity_poly.pdbx_strand_id
1 'polypeptide(L)'
;MTDSTAAAAPPKHDRFISYIHDLCRDNRTRAELRRGLGLPVERCNYMHRYLVPWLHQHDDISYPDTRRAYYSVASLIAARPRAARHTEPADTSATSWYLRPNLGAALGEAVRRDVMKAGTAESALHLMSRQSSDAVHRALPSLTRQLLSGGTAVDWSVLLKDLSWWTQDRDVIATRWLDQYFRCSTPSGVPDTTTTLPEENER
;
A
#
# COMPACT_ATOMS: atom_id res chain seq x y z
N MET A 1 -37.16 17.60 -0.80
CA MET A 1 -35.69 17.78 -0.77
C MET A 1 -35.07 16.39 -0.77
N THR A 2 -34.76 15.86 -1.94
CA THR A 2 -34.05 14.59 -2.11
C THR A 2 -32.65 14.94 -2.56
N ASP A 3 -31.71 14.97 -1.61
CA ASP A 3 -30.30 15.15 -1.92
C ASP A 3 -29.78 13.82 -2.47
N SER A 4 -29.98 13.62 -3.76
CA SER A 4 -29.41 12.51 -4.50
C SER A 4 -27.95 12.87 -4.75
N THR A 5 -27.09 12.65 -3.76
CA THR A 5 -25.64 12.73 -3.93
C THR A 5 -25.26 11.73 -5.03
N ALA A 6 -25.13 12.21 -6.26
CA ALA A 6 -24.55 11.43 -7.34
C ALA A 6 -23.17 11.00 -6.86
N ALA A 7 -23.01 9.70 -6.57
CA ALA A 7 -21.75 9.16 -6.08
C ALA A 7 -20.65 9.58 -7.06
N ALA A 8 -19.76 10.47 -6.61
CA ALA A 8 -18.66 10.94 -7.43
C ALA A 8 -17.88 9.71 -7.94
N ALA A 9 -17.45 9.76 -9.21
CA ALA A 9 -16.71 8.65 -9.78
C ALA A 9 -15.51 8.31 -8.87
N PRO A 10 -15.24 7.01 -8.61
CA PRO A 10 -14.19 6.63 -7.69
C PRO A 10 -12.83 7.18 -8.13
N PRO A 11 -11.91 7.44 -7.18
CA PRO A 11 -10.60 7.98 -7.50
C PRO A 11 -9.86 7.14 -8.55
N LYS A 12 -8.97 7.77 -9.34
CA LYS A 12 -8.24 7.13 -10.45
C LYS A 12 -7.57 5.81 -10.04
N HIS A 13 -6.89 5.79 -8.90
CA HIS A 13 -6.18 4.60 -8.44
C HIS A 13 -7.14 3.47 -8.09
N ASP A 14 -8.26 3.75 -7.42
CA ASP A 14 -9.29 2.73 -7.14
C ASP A 14 -9.86 2.13 -8.43
N ARG A 15 -10.13 2.96 -9.45
CA ARG A 15 -10.55 2.47 -10.78
C ARG A 15 -9.50 1.56 -11.42
N PHE A 16 -8.22 1.90 -11.28
CA PHE A 16 -7.13 1.04 -11.75
C PHE A 16 -7.08 -0.30 -11.00
N ILE A 17 -7.25 -0.28 -9.67
CA ILE A 17 -7.27 -1.51 -8.87
C ILE A 17 -8.42 -2.42 -9.33
N SER A 18 -9.62 -1.87 -9.53
CA SER A 18 -10.76 -2.61 -10.09
C SER A 18 -10.45 -3.20 -11.46
N TYR A 19 -9.85 -2.41 -12.36
CA TYR A 19 -9.41 -2.88 -13.68
C TYR A 19 -8.45 -4.08 -13.58
N ILE A 20 -7.46 -4.02 -12.69
CA ILE A 20 -6.52 -5.15 -12.48
C ILE A 20 -7.20 -6.36 -11.86
N HIS A 21 -8.15 -6.17 -10.94
CA HIS A 21 -8.95 -7.27 -10.39
C HIS A 21 -9.74 -8.00 -11.48
N ASP A 22 -10.35 -7.25 -12.40
CA ASP A 22 -11.07 -7.81 -13.54
C ASP A 22 -10.14 -8.58 -14.49
N LEU A 23 -8.97 -8.02 -14.82
CA LEU A 23 -7.95 -8.74 -15.59
C LEU A 23 -7.50 -10.04 -14.91
N CYS A 24 -7.39 -10.04 -13.58
CA CYS A 24 -6.96 -11.20 -12.80
C CYS A 24 -8.00 -12.33 -12.71
N ARG A 25 -9.23 -12.11 -13.20
CA ARG A 25 -10.25 -13.16 -13.38
C ARG A 25 -9.81 -14.18 -14.43
N ASP A 26 -9.10 -13.74 -15.46
CA ASP A 26 -8.44 -14.65 -16.40
C ASP A 26 -7.11 -15.18 -15.82
N ASN A 27 -6.99 -16.50 -15.75
CA ASN A 27 -5.82 -17.15 -15.15
C ASN A 27 -4.53 -16.89 -15.95
N ARG A 28 -4.63 -16.79 -17.29
CA ARG A 28 -3.47 -16.54 -18.15
C ARG A 28 -2.96 -15.12 -17.95
N THR A 29 -3.85 -14.13 -18.03
CA THR A 29 -3.56 -12.72 -17.79
C THR A 29 -2.98 -12.50 -16.40
N ARG A 30 -3.57 -13.12 -15.37
CA ARG A 30 -3.02 -13.08 -14.00
C ARG A 30 -1.61 -13.67 -13.93
N ALA A 31 -1.36 -14.81 -14.58
CA ALA A 31 -0.04 -15.43 -14.58
C ALA A 31 1.01 -14.55 -15.27
N GLU A 32 0.64 -13.84 -16.33
CA GLU A 32 1.51 -12.86 -16.99
C GLU A 32 1.80 -11.66 -16.09
N LEU A 33 0.78 -11.01 -15.52
CA LEU A 33 0.98 -9.87 -14.61
C LEU A 33 1.88 -10.26 -13.42
N ARG A 34 1.68 -11.45 -12.85
CA ARG A 34 2.49 -11.95 -11.72
C ARG A 34 3.97 -12.12 -12.07
N ARG A 35 4.34 -12.35 -13.34
CA ARG A 35 5.76 -12.49 -13.74
C ARG A 35 6.54 -11.19 -13.59
N GLY A 36 5.87 -10.03 -13.51
CA GLY A 36 6.49 -8.72 -13.35
C GLY A 36 6.98 -8.41 -11.93
N LEU A 37 6.79 -9.33 -10.99
CA LEU A 37 7.01 -9.09 -9.57
C LEU A 37 8.47 -8.71 -9.27
N GLY A 38 8.67 -7.50 -8.75
CA GLY A 38 10.00 -6.97 -8.40
C GLY A 38 10.91 -6.64 -9.59
N LEU A 39 10.39 -6.73 -10.82
CA LEU A 39 11.14 -6.43 -12.04
C LEU A 39 11.00 -4.94 -12.41
N PRO A 40 12.03 -4.35 -13.05
CA PRO A 40 11.91 -3.02 -13.64
C PRO A 40 11.01 -3.06 -14.90
N VAL A 41 10.44 -1.91 -15.28
CA VAL A 41 9.41 -1.80 -16.33
C VAL A 41 9.89 -2.36 -17.67
N GLU A 42 11.16 -2.17 -18.01
CA GLU A 42 11.81 -2.59 -19.26
C GLU A 42 11.84 -4.11 -19.41
N ARG A 43 11.72 -4.86 -18.30
CA ARG A 43 11.65 -6.33 -18.27
C ARG A 43 10.23 -6.86 -18.27
N CYS A 44 9.23 -5.98 -18.35
CA CYS A 44 7.81 -6.30 -18.24
C CYS A 44 7.04 -6.05 -19.55
N ASN A 45 7.70 -6.19 -20.70
CA ASN A 45 7.10 -5.92 -22.02
C ASN A 45 5.78 -6.68 -22.27
N TYR A 46 5.63 -7.90 -21.74
CA TYR A 46 4.40 -8.70 -21.85
C TYR A 46 3.19 -8.08 -21.13
N MET A 47 3.40 -7.16 -20.18
CA MET A 47 2.34 -6.42 -19.48
C MET A 47 1.89 -5.18 -20.26
N HIS A 48 2.65 -4.75 -21.28
CA HIS A 48 2.41 -3.48 -21.97
C HIS A 48 1.00 -3.42 -22.56
N ARG A 49 0.55 -4.53 -23.16
CA ARG A 49 -0.79 -4.63 -23.75
C ARG A 49 -1.95 -4.33 -22.80
N TYR A 50 -1.74 -4.48 -21.49
CA TYR A 50 -2.76 -4.22 -20.47
C TYR A 50 -2.57 -2.83 -19.84
N LEU A 51 -1.32 -2.48 -19.50
CA LEU A 51 -1.06 -1.30 -18.67
C LEU A 51 -0.87 -0.02 -19.51
N VAL A 52 -0.28 -0.13 -20.70
CA VAL A 52 0.04 1.03 -21.53
C VAL A 52 -1.22 1.76 -22.01
N PRO A 53 -2.30 1.09 -22.46
CA PRO A 53 -3.55 1.78 -22.82
C PRO A 53 -4.14 2.59 -21.64
N TRP A 54 -4.15 2.00 -20.44
CA TRP A 54 -4.60 2.68 -19.22
C TRP A 54 -3.76 3.93 -18.94
N LEU A 55 -2.43 3.78 -18.93
CA LEU A 55 -1.50 4.88 -18.62
C LEU A 55 -1.61 6.03 -19.62
N HIS A 56 -1.81 5.74 -20.91
CA HIS A 56 -2.04 6.78 -21.93
C HIS A 56 -3.34 7.54 -21.70
N GLN A 57 -4.43 6.83 -21.40
CA GLN A 57 -5.73 7.45 -21.16
C GLN A 57 -5.73 8.42 -19.97
N HIS A 58 -4.81 8.21 -19.02
CA HIS A 58 -4.72 8.97 -17.79
C HIS A 58 -3.47 9.86 -17.67
N ASP A 59 -2.73 10.05 -18.77
CA ASP A 59 -1.51 10.89 -18.86
C ASP A 59 -0.39 10.51 -17.86
N ASP A 60 -0.35 9.24 -17.44
CA ASP A 60 0.62 8.73 -16.48
C ASP A 60 1.86 8.10 -17.16
N ILE A 61 1.86 8.01 -18.50
CA ILE A 61 2.94 7.33 -19.24
C ILE A 61 4.27 8.09 -19.20
N SER A 62 4.20 9.42 -19.12
CA SER A 62 5.35 10.32 -19.20
C SER A 62 6.22 10.30 -17.93
N TYR A 63 5.74 9.72 -16.84
CA TYR A 63 6.39 9.73 -15.53
C TYR A 63 6.95 8.32 -15.19
N PRO A 64 8.27 8.10 -15.28
CA PRO A 64 8.86 6.76 -15.09
C PRO A 64 8.53 6.10 -13.75
N ASP A 65 8.58 6.85 -12.65
CA ASP A 65 8.28 6.34 -11.31
C ASP A 65 6.81 5.98 -11.15
N THR A 66 5.91 6.83 -11.65
CA THR A 66 4.48 6.54 -11.67
C THR A 66 4.21 5.29 -12.49
N ARG A 67 4.75 5.20 -13.70
CA ARG A 67 4.63 4.01 -14.56
C ARG A 67 5.13 2.75 -13.84
N ARG A 68 6.26 2.83 -13.14
CA ARG A 68 6.79 1.71 -12.37
C ARG A 68 5.87 1.30 -11.21
N ALA A 69 5.27 2.26 -10.52
CA ALA A 69 4.30 1.99 -9.46
C ALA A 69 3.10 1.18 -9.98
N TYR A 70 2.54 1.56 -11.12
CA TYR A 70 1.44 0.83 -11.78
C TYR A 70 1.83 -0.62 -12.10
N TYR A 71 3.01 -0.85 -12.68
CA TYR A 71 3.49 -2.19 -13.01
C TYR A 71 3.73 -3.04 -11.75
N SER A 72 4.31 -2.43 -10.73
CA SER A 72 4.63 -3.09 -9.47
C SER A 72 3.35 -3.51 -8.74
N VAL A 73 2.38 -2.59 -8.59
CA VAL A 73 1.11 -2.88 -7.92
C VAL A 73 0.28 -3.90 -8.69
N ALA A 74 0.23 -3.82 -10.03
CA ALA A 74 -0.44 -4.84 -10.84
C ALA A 74 0.16 -6.24 -10.61
N SER A 75 1.50 -6.32 -10.54
CA SER A 75 2.20 -7.58 -10.26
C SER A 75 1.94 -8.11 -8.85
N LEU A 76 1.90 -7.23 -7.85
CA LEU A 76 1.60 -7.56 -6.46
C LEU A 76 0.17 -8.12 -6.31
N ILE A 77 -0.82 -7.46 -6.93
CA ILE A 77 -2.22 -7.91 -6.93
C ILE A 77 -2.37 -9.28 -7.60
N ALA A 78 -1.68 -9.49 -8.71
CA ALA A 78 -1.68 -10.76 -9.43
C ALA A 78 -0.96 -11.89 -8.66
N ALA A 79 -0.02 -11.54 -7.78
CA ALA A 79 0.76 -12.46 -6.96
C ALA A 79 0.07 -12.91 -5.66
N ARG A 80 -1.08 -12.33 -5.31
CA ARG A 80 -1.79 -12.61 -4.05
C ARG A 80 -2.06 -14.12 -3.86
N PRO A 81 -1.74 -14.69 -2.67
CA PRO A 81 -2.10 -16.06 -2.33
C PRO A 81 -3.60 -16.30 -2.49
N ARG A 82 -4.02 -17.52 -2.87
CA ARG A 82 -5.45 -17.83 -3.10
C ARG A 82 -6.33 -17.50 -1.89
N ALA A 83 -5.85 -17.80 -0.68
CA ALA A 83 -6.55 -17.51 0.57
C ALA A 83 -6.79 -16.00 0.80
N ALA A 84 -5.87 -15.15 0.33
CA ALA A 84 -5.94 -13.70 0.52
C ALA A 84 -6.71 -12.97 -0.60
N ARG A 85 -7.22 -13.68 -1.62
CA ARG A 85 -7.96 -13.06 -2.74
C ARG A 85 -9.34 -12.55 -2.34
N HIS A 86 -9.89 -13.04 -1.24
CA HIS A 86 -11.16 -12.60 -0.66
C HIS A 86 -10.95 -11.62 0.49
N THR A 87 -9.70 -11.40 0.89
CA THR A 87 -9.32 -10.44 1.93
C THR A 87 -9.14 -9.08 1.27
N GLU A 88 -10.24 -8.36 1.14
CA GLU A 88 -10.22 -6.97 0.67
C GLU A 88 -10.17 -6.01 1.87
N PRO A 89 -9.48 -4.87 1.75
CA PRO A 89 -9.54 -3.83 2.76
C PRO A 89 -10.98 -3.28 2.86
N ALA A 90 -11.27 -2.58 3.96
CA ALA A 90 -12.51 -1.82 4.06
C ALA A 90 -12.63 -0.86 2.87
N ASP A 91 -13.83 -0.74 2.30
CA ASP A 91 -14.07 0.23 1.22
C ASP A 91 -13.92 1.64 1.79
N THR A 92 -12.81 2.27 1.44
CA THR A 92 -12.45 3.63 1.86
C THR A 92 -12.31 4.54 0.64
N SER A 93 -12.89 4.16 -0.50
CA SER A 93 -12.81 4.90 -1.76
C SER A 93 -13.43 6.30 -1.68
N ALA A 94 -14.43 6.49 -0.80
CA ALA A 94 -15.04 7.79 -0.49
C ALA A 94 -14.19 8.66 0.45
N THR A 95 -13.20 8.08 1.13
CA THR A 95 -12.33 8.78 2.07
C THR A 95 -11.13 9.40 1.34
N SER A 96 -10.73 10.59 1.76
CA SER A 96 -9.51 11.23 1.25
C SER A 96 -8.30 10.32 1.40
N TRP A 97 -7.49 10.25 0.33
CA TRP A 97 -6.38 9.29 0.21
C TRP A 97 -5.40 9.28 1.40
N TYR A 98 -5.17 10.42 2.05
CA TYR A 98 -4.21 10.55 3.15
C TYR A 98 -4.72 10.05 4.50
N LEU A 99 -6.04 9.85 4.62
CA LEU A 99 -6.68 9.27 5.82
C LEU A 99 -6.90 7.77 5.69
N ARG A 100 -6.70 7.19 4.51
CA ARG A 100 -6.88 5.77 4.26
C ARG A 100 -5.74 4.95 4.88
N PRO A 101 -6.01 3.70 5.31
CA PRO A 101 -4.97 2.81 5.81
C PRO A 101 -3.85 2.62 4.77
N ASN A 102 -2.61 2.88 5.17
CA ASN A 102 -1.44 2.70 4.31
C ASN A 102 -0.65 1.44 4.69
N LEU A 103 0.50 1.21 4.06
CA LEU A 103 1.33 0.02 4.34
C LEU A 103 1.74 -0.09 5.81
N GLY A 104 2.02 1.05 6.46
CA GLY A 104 2.30 1.12 7.89
C GLY A 104 1.13 0.64 8.75
N ALA A 105 -0.08 1.10 8.45
CA ALA A 105 -1.30 0.63 9.14
C ALA A 105 -1.47 -0.90 9.01
N ALA A 106 -1.25 -1.45 7.80
CA ALA A 106 -1.31 -2.89 7.57
C ALA A 106 -0.26 -3.65 8.39
N LEU A 107 0.96 -3.13 8.51
CA LEU A 107 2.00 -3.73 9.35
C LEU A 107 1.66 -3.65 10.83
N GLY A 108 1.14 -2.51 11.30
CA GLY A 108 0.73 -2.34 12.70
C GLY A 108 -0.39 -3.31 13.07
N GLU A 109 -1.36 -3.48 12.17
CA GLU A 109 -2.43 -4.46 12.33
C GLU A 109 -1.91 -5.91 12.34
N ALA A 110 -0.94 -6.24 11.48
CA ALA A 110 -0.31 -7.57 11.49
C ALA A 110 0.45 -7.84 12.81
N VAL A 111 1.11 -6.83 13.38
CA VAL A 111 1.76 -6.93 14.69
C VAL A 111 0.73 -7.13 15.80
N ARG A 112 -0.34 -6.33 15.79
CA ARG A 112 -1.44 -6.42 16.77
C ARG A 112 -2.12 -7.80 16.77
N ARG A 113 -2.18 -8.45 15.60
CA ARG A 113 -2.74 -9.79 15.41
C ARG A 113 -1.71 -10.93 15.61
N ASP A 114 -0.50 -10.63 16.06
CA ASP A 114 0.65 -11.56 16.18
C ASP A 114 0.98 -12.34 14.89
N VAL A 115 0.64 -11.77 13.73
CA VAL A 115 1.01 -12.29 12.40
C VAL A 115 2.49 -11.98 12.11
N MET A 116 2.99 -10.86 12.63
CA MET A 116 4.37 -10.40 12.44
C MET A 116 4.92 -9.88 13.75
N LYS A 117 6.21 -10.11 14.02
CA LYS A 117 6.88 -9.55 15.19
C LYS A 117 7.13 -8.05 15.01
N ALA A 118 6.88 -7.26 16.06
CA ALA A 118 7.04 -5.81 16.04
C ALA A 118 8.40 -5.36 15.51
N GLY A 119 9.49 -5.91 16.05
CA GLY A 119 10.84 -5.57 15.60
C GLY A 119 11.10 -5.88 14.12
N THR A 120 10.48 -6.92 13.56
CA THR A 120 10.57 -7.25 12.12
C THR A 120 9.82 -6.23 11.27
N ALA A 121 8.59 -5.88 11.65
CA ALA A 121 7.77 -4.90 10.95
C ALA A 121 8.43 -3.51 10.95
N GLU A 122 8.90 -3.08 12.10
CA GLU A 122 9.58 -1.80 12.31
C GLU A 122 10.90 -1.73 11.53
N SER A 123 11.73 -2.78 11.60
CA SER A 123 12.98 -2.85 10.82
C SER A 123 12.71 -2.78 9.31
N ALA A 124 11.66 -3.44 8.83
CA ALA A 124 11.26 -3.39 7.42
C ALA A 124 10.84 -1.97 7.00
N LEU A 125 10.05 -1.27 7.82
CA LEU A 125 9.65 0.12 7.56
C LEU A 125 10.82 1.08 7.56
N HIS A 126 11.71 0.99 8.54
CA HIS A 126 12.92 1.83 8.60
C HIS A 126 13.89 1.53 7.45
N LEU A 127 13.97 0.29 6.98
CA LEU A 127 14.76 -0.03 5.81
C LEU A 127 14.13 0.60 4.56
N MET A 128 12.84 0.41 4.36
CA MET A 128 12.13 0.95 3.19
C MET A 128 12.15 2.48 3.16
N SER A 129 12.01 3.16 4.29
CA SER A 129 12.03 4.63 4.35
C SER A 129 13.31 5.26 3.82
N ARG A 130 14.41 4.51 3.82
CA ARG A 130 15.73 4.98 3.35
C ARG A 130 16.04 4.52 1.93
N GLN A 131 15.20 3.68 1.34
CA GLN A 131 15.45 3.06 0.05
C GLN A 131 15.09 3.97 -1.13
N SER A 132 15.82 3.81 -2.22
CA SER A 132 15.44 4.37 -3.51
C SER A 132 14.17 3.69 -4.05
N SER A 133 13.53 4.33 -5.04
CA SER A 133 12.42 3.74 -5.82
C SER A 133 12.78 2.30 -6.27
N ASP A 134 14.00 2.09 -6.76
CA ASP A 134 14.48 0.75 -7.15
C ASP A 134 14.41 -0.29 -6.04
N ALA A 135 14.92 0.06 -4.87
CA ALA A 135 15.02 -0.89 -3.77
C ALA A 135 13.64 -1.15 -3.12
N VAL A 136 12.78 -0.12 -3.01
CA VAL A 136 11.44 -0.29 -2.42
C VAL A 136 10.58 -1.23 -3.26
N HIS A 137 10.61 -1.09 -4.59
CA HIS A 137 9.87 -1.96 -5.50
C HIS A 137 10.34 -3.42 -5.45
N ARG A 138 11.62 -3.67 -5.16
CA ARG A 138 12.17 -5.02 -4.97
C ARG A 138 11.86 -5.63 -3.61
N ALA A 139 11.69 -4.82 -2.57
CA ALA A 139 11.40 -5.29 -1.21
C ALA A 139 9.92 -5.64 -1.00
N LEU A 140 9.02 -4.90 -1.64
CA LEU A 140 7.56 -5.04 -1.50
C LEU A 140 6.99 -6.46 -1.69
N PRO A 141 7.45 -7.27 -2.65
CA PRO A 141 6.90 -8.62 -2.88
C PRO A 141 6.94 -9.54 -1.66
N SER A 142 8.06 -9.53 -0.92
CA SER A 142 8.21 -10.38 0.26
C SER A 142 7.30 -9.90 1.39
N LEU A 143 7.32 -8.60 1.65
CA LEU A 143 6.57 -7.97 2.74
C LEU A 143 5.05 -8.11 2.56
N THR A 144 4.55 -7.80 1.37
CA THR A 144 3.12 -7.94 1.04
C THR A 144 2.67 -9.39 1.08
N ARG A 145 3.50 -10.35 0.62
CA ARG A 145 3.18 -11.78 0.74
C ARG A 145 3.03 -12.18 2.20
N GLN A 146 3.90 -11.73 3.10
CA GLN A 146 3.81 -12.05 4.53
C GLN A 146 2.52 -11.50 5.15
N LEU A 147 2.19 -10.23 4.88
CA LEU A 147 0.94 -9.59 5.32
C LEU A 147 -0.30 -10.37 4.85
N LEU A 148 -0.36 -10.66 3.55
CA LEU A 148 -1.49 -11.35 2.94
C LEU A 148 -1.64 -12.79 3.43
N SER A 149 -0.52 -13.48 3.67
CA SER A 149 -0.55 -14.86 4.18
C SER A 149 -1.10 -14.93 5.61
N GLY A 150 -0.91 -13.87 6.40
CA GLY A 150 -1.53 -13.71 7.71
C GLY A 150 -2.95 -13.13 7.70
N GLY A 151 -3.55 -12.95 6.52
CA GLY A 151 -4.90 -12.43 6.38
C GLY A 151 -5.02 -10.94 6.71
N THR A 152 -3.94 -10.17 6.57
CA THR A 152 -3.97 -8.71 6.65
C THR A 152 -4.14 -8.12 5.26
N ALA A 153 -5.21 -7.34 5.07
CA ALA A 153 -5.48 -6.66 3.81
C ALA A 153 -4.50 -5.50 3.57
N VAL A 154 -4.22 -5.22 2.30
CA VAL A 154 -3.41 -4.07 1.86
C VAL A 154 -4.27 -3.19 0.98
N ASP A 155 -4.33 -1.89 1.26
CA ASP A 155 -4.97 -0.92 0.37
C ASP A 155 -4.04 -0.64 -0.82
N TRP A 156 -4.32 -1.31 -1.94
CA TRP A 156 -3.52 -1.20 -3.16
C TRP A 156 -3.59 0.18 -3.81
N SER A 157 -4.70 0.89 -3.65
CA SER A 157 -4.88 2.24 -4.21
C SER A 157 -3.99 3.25 -3.50
N VAL A 158 -3.91 3.14 -2.17
CA VAL A 158 -3.01 3.95 -1.34
C VAL A 158 -1.56 3.60 -1.64
N LEU A 159 -1.22 2.31 -1.69
CA LEU A 159 0.12 1.87 -2.01
C LEU A 159 0.57 2.34 -3.41
N LEU A 160 -0.32 2.28 -4.41
CA LEU A 160 -0.04 2.80 -5.75
C LEU A 160 0.29 4.29 -5.70
N LYS A 161 -0.56 5.08 -5.04
CA LYS A 161 -0.36 6.53 -4.92
C LYS A 161 0.96 6.87 -4.24
N ASP A 162 1.25 6.20 -3.13
CA ASP A 162 2.48 6.38 -2.35
C ASP A 162 3.71 6.06 -3.21
N LEU A 163 3.68 4.97 -3.97
CA LEU A 163 4.80 4.60 -4.84
C LEU A 163 4.96 5.53 -6.05
N SER A 164 3.87 6.08 -6.59
CA SER A 164 3.93 7.02 -7.72
C SER A 164 4.65 8.33 -7.37
N TRP A 165 4.67 8.72 -6.09
CA TRP A 165 5.28 9.94 -5.57
C TRP A 165 6.57 9.66 -4.77
N TRP A 166 7.05 8.41 -4.79
CA TRP A 166 8.15 7.98 -3.92
C TRP A 166 9.45 8.74 -4.16
N THR A 167 9.76 9.13 -5.40
CA THR A 167 11.02 9.84 -5.69
C THR A 167 10.98 11.31 -5.30
N GLN A 168 9.79 11.93 -5.31
CA GLN A 168 9.59 13.32 -4.96
C GLN A 168 9.41 13.51 -3.45
N ASP A 169 8.56 12.68 -2.84
CA ASP A 169 8.04 12.88 -1.48
C ASP A 169 8.39 11.71 -0.55
N ARG A 170 9.51 11.01 -0.78
CA ARG A 170 9.92 9.82 -0.01
C ARG A 170 9.77 10.01 1.48
N ASP A 171 10.33 11.08 2.01
CA ASP A 171 10.41 11.29 3.46
C ASP A 171 9.03 11.57 4.04
N VAL A 172 8.15 12.28 3.31
CA VAL A 172 6.75 12.51 3.72
C VAL A 172 5.96 11.21 3.74
N ILE A 173 6.09 10.39 2.69
CA ILE A 173 5.41 9.09 2.58
C ILE A 173 5.90 8.14 3.67
N ALA A 174 7.21 8.06 3.86
CA ALA A 174 7.85 7.24 4.87
C ALA A 174 7.42 7.63 6.30
N THR A 175 7.39 8.93 6.61
CA THR A 175 6.86 9.41 7.88
C THR A 175 5.41 8.99 8.06
N ARG A 176 4.56 9.14 7.03
CA ARG A 176 3.15 8.71 7.11
C ARG A 176 3.00 7.20 7.33
N TRP A 177 3.87 6.39 6.75
CA TRP A 177 3.88 4.95 7.00
C TRP A 177 4.29 4.65 8.45
N LEU A 178 5.36 5.26 8.95
CA LEU A 178 5.80 5.07 10.34
C LEU A 178 4.73 5.54 11.34
N ASP A 179 4.13 6.71 11.13
CA ASP A 179 3.08 7.25 12.00
C ASP A 179 1.88 6.29 12.09
N GLN A 180 1.42 5.77 10.96
CA GLN A 180 0.30 4.83 10.93
C GLN A 180 0.66 3.47 11.53
N TYR A 181 1.91 3.02 11.35
CA TYR A 181 2.40 1.81 12.00
C TYR A 181 2.31 1.93 13.52
N PHE A 182 2.93 2.95 14.11
CA PHE A 182 2.92 3.13 15.57
C PHE A 182 1.52 3.39 16.13
N ARG A 183 0.65 4.09 15.38
CA ARG A 183 -0.76 4.27 15.76
C ARG A 183 -1.55 2.96 15.78
N CYS A 184 -1.27 2.03 14.86
CA CYS A 184 -2.02 0.77 14.75
C CYS A 184 -1.39 -0.39 15.54
N SER A 185 -0.08 -0.35 15.80
CA SER A 185 0.64 -1.38 16.54
C SER A 185 0.54 -1.21 18.06
N THR A 186 0.28 0.01 18.53
CA THR A 186 0.07 0.27 19.95
C THR A 186 -1.28 -0.29 20.38
N PRO A 187 -1.33 -1.13 21.43
CA PRO A 187 -2.62 -1.55 21.97
C PRO A 187 -3.37 -0.30 22.44
N SER A 188 -4.64 -0.18 22.05
CA SER A 188 -5.54 0.89 22.50
C SER A 188 -5.75 0.77 24.01
N GLY A 189 -4.80 1.29 24.79
CA GLY A 189 -4.77 1.08 26.24
C GLY A 189 -3.42 1.39 26.89
N VAL A 190 -2.57 2.23 26.29
CA VAL A 190 -1.47 2.85 27.05
C VAL A 190 -2.11 3.96 27.88
N PRO A 191 -2.29 3.81 29.21
CA PRO A 191 -2.56 4.97 30.05
C PRO A 191 -1.40 5.94 29.88
N ASP A 192 -1.70 7.19 29.59
CA ASP A 192 -0.73 8.28 29.64
C ASP A 192 -0.04 8.27 31.00
N THR A 193 1.19 7.75 31.07
CA THR A 193 2.01 7.81 32.30
C THR A 193 2.65 9.20 32.49
N THR A 194 2.09 10.25 31.88
CA THR A 194 2.66 11.60 31.92
C THR A 194 2.24 12.39 33.17
N THR A 195 1.39 11.84 34.04
CA THR A 195 1.03 12.51 35.30
C THR A 195 1.73 11.86 36.49
N THR A 196 2.96 12.28 36.79
CA THR A 196 3.46 12.59 38.15
C THR A 196 4.95 12.98 38.09
N LEU A 197 5.22 14.24 37.76
CA LEU A 197 6.38 14.92 38.35
C LEU A 197 5.93 15.36 39.75
N PRO A 198 6.60 14.99 40.85
CA PRO A 198 6.30 15.55 42.15
C PRO A 198 6.63 17.04 42.09
N GLU A 199 5.66 17.89 42.45
CA GLU A 199 5.93 19.28 42.80
C GLU A 199 7.01 19.29 43.89
N GLU A 200 8.22 19.75 43.55
CA GLU A 200 9.25 20.01 44.53
C GLU A 200 8.74 21.11 45.47
N ASN A 201 8.54 20.72 46.72
CA ASN A 201 8.14 21.55 47.84
C ASN A 201 8.94 22.86 47.92
N GLU A 202 8.21 23.97 48.09
CA GLU A 202 8.73 25.19 48.70
C GLU A 202 9.36 24.87 50.07
N ARG A 203 10.62 25.28 50.26
CA ARG A 203 11.24 25.58 51.55
C ARG A 203 12.13 26.80 51.42
#